data_AF-A0A3D3XYP5-F1
#
_entry.id   AF-A0A3D3XYP5-F1
#
_cell.length_a   1.000
_cell.length_b   1.000
_cell.length_c   1.000
_cell.angle_alpha   90.00
_cell.angle_beta   90.00
_cell.angle_gamma   90.00
#
_symmetry.space_group_name_H-M   'P 1'
#
loop_
_entity.id
_entity.type
_entity.pdbx_description
1 polymer ?
#
loop_
_entity_poly.entity_id
_entity_poly.type
_entity_poly.pdbx_seq_one_letter_code
_entity_poly.pdbx_strand_id
1 'polypeptide(L)'
;HALVDVRDPPEAYSAQDFIEDADRAIHIAWERGRVPLLVGGTMMYFNVFKEGLAKLPSADPSIRENIEQRGQQEGWSELHRELVQVDPVAGATIEPGNRQRIQRALEVYQTTGIPISELWRNSNAESASERLNCNLVEFAVTVSREELHPRIESRLDDMLKAGFVEEVEALRERWGIDINAPSMRAVGYRQIGQFLNASETSGGPDDLRHSILVASRRLAKKQSTWLRGWRCLDGRAPLSADLESMLQKLTSLP
;
A
#
# COMPACT_ATOMS: atom_id res chain seq x y z
N HIS A 1 -15.15 12.19 -3.14
CA HIS A 1 -14.52 10.86 -3.24
C HIS A 1 -14.87 10.08 -1.99
N ALA A 2 -15.25 8.81 -2.11
CA ALA A 2 -15.32 7.94 -0.95
C ALA A 2 -13.88 7.62 -0.47
N LEU A 3 -13.73 7.27 0.81
CA LEU A 3 -12.46 6.83 1.42
C LEU A 3 -11.36 7.90 1.48
N VAL A 4 -11.75 9.17 1.50
CA VAL A 4 -10.87 10.31 1.80
C VAL A 4 -11.27 10.85 3.16
N ASP A 5 -10.28 11.18 4.00
CA ASP A 5 -10.46 11.67 5.37
C ASP A 5 -11.28 10.72 6.28
N VAL A 6 -11.01 9.41 6.16
CA VAL A 6 -11.73 8.33 6.89
C VAL A 6 -10.95 7.72 8.07
N ARG A 7 -9.70 8.14 8.27
CA ARG A 7 -8.81 7.68 9.34
C ARG A 7 -7.96 8.83 9.85
N ASP A 8 -7.70 8.82 11.14
CA ASP A 8 -6.77 9.73 11.76
C ASP A 8 -5.31 9.28 11.53
N PRO A 9 -4.34 10.21 11.50
CA PRO A 9 -2.94 9.88 11.20
C PRO A 9 -2.27 8.78 12.05
N PRO A 10 -2.58 8.62 13.35
CA PRO A 10 -2.02 7.52 14.16
C PRO A 10 -2.62 6.15 13.81
N GLU A 11 -3.83 6.12 13.24
CA GLU A 11 -4.56 4.89 12.98
C GLU A 11 -3.97 4.13 11.78
N ALA A 12 -3.84 2.82 11.93
CA ALA A 12 -3.46 1.97 10.81
C ALA A 12 -4.65 1.76 9.87
N TYR A 13 -4.35 1.65 8.57
CA TYR A 13 -5.33 1.25 7.55
C TYR A 13 -4.80 0.05 6.77
N SER A 14 -5.55 -1.05 6.79
CA SER A 14 -5.16 -2.32 6.20
C SER A 14 -5.84 -2.56 4.84
N ALA A 15 -5.37 -3.57 4.12
CA ALA A 15 -6.03 -4.00 2.88
C ALA A 15 -7.42 -4.60 3.14
N GLN A 16 -7.65 -5.17 4.34
CA GLN A 16 -8.96 -5.66 4.75
C GLN A 16 -9.92 -4.50 4.98
N ASP A 17 -9.49 -3.46 5.70
CA ASP A 17 -10.30 -2.25 5.91
C ASP A 17 -10.70 -1.62 4.56
N PHE A 18 -9.75 -1.57 3.61
CA PHE A 18 -10.02 -1.08 2.26
C PHE A 18 -11.10 -1.90 1.54
N ILE A 19 -11.09 -3.24 1.63
CA ILE A 19 -12.14 -4.07 1.03
C ILE A 19 -13.50 -3.71 1.61
N GLU A 20 -13.62 -3.73 2.94
CA GLU A 20 -14.88 -3.52 3.64
C GLU A 20 -15.47 -2.13 3.36
N ASP A 21 -14.62 -1.10 3.40
CA ASP A 21 -15.05 0.26 3.13
C ASP A 21 -15.35 0.51 1.65
N ALA A 22 -14.59 -0.10 0.73
CA ALA A 22 -14.84 -0.02 -0.71
C ALA A 22 -16.16 -0.69 -1.08
N ASP A 23 -16.43 -1.89 -0.54
CA ASP A 23 -17.70 -2.58 -0.74
C ASP A 23 -18.87 -1.72 -0.26
N ARG A 24 -18.77 -1.13 0.94
CA ARG A 24 -19.80 -0.25 1.48
C ARG A 24 -20.05 0.94 0.56
N ALA A 25 -18.99 1.57 0.07
CA ALA A 25 -19.09 2.70 -0.86
C ALA A 25 -19.70 2.30 -2.22
N ILE A 26 -19.39 1.11 -2.72
CA ILE A 26 -19.95 0.54 -3.94
C ILE A 26 -21.45 0.32 -3.81
N HIS A 27 -21.90 -0.31 -2.71
CA HIS A 27 -23.32 -0.53 -2.46
C HIS A 27 -24.09 0.79 -2.38
N ILE A 28 -23.55 1.80 -1.68
CA ILE A 28 -24.16 3.15 -1.62
C ILE A 28 -24.27 3.78 -3.02
N ALA A 29 -23.28 3.57 -3.90
CA ALA A 29 -23.33 4.08 -5.26
C ALA A 29 -24.42 3.37 -6.10
N TRP A 30 -24.54 2.05 -5.96
CA TRP A 30 -25.57 1.25 -6.64
C TRP A 30 -26.99 1.56 -6.18
N GLU A 31 -27.20 1.74 -4.87
CA GLU A 31 -28.49 2.19 -4.32
C GLU A 31 -28.93 3.53 -4.91
N ARG A 32 -27.98 4.34 -5.39
CA ARG A 32 -28.23 5.62 -6.06
C ARG A 32 -28.24 5.54 -7.58
N GLY A 33 -28.22 4.33 -8.16
CA GLY A 33 -28.19 4.09 -9.60
C GLY A 33 -26.93 4.61 -10.29
N ARG A 34 -25.78 4.64 -9.60
CA ARG A 34 -24.50 5.13 -10.12
C ARG A 34 -23.52 3.99 -10.36
N VAL A 35 -22.64 4.17 -11.35
CA VAL A 35 -21.50 3.27 -11.58
C VAL A 35 -20.36 3.66 -10.62
N PRO A 36 -19.93 2.77 -9.71
CA PRO A 36 -18.77 3.02 -8.87
C PRO A 36 -17.48 3.02 -9.71
N LEU A 37 -16.64 4.04 -9.52
CA LEU A 37 -15.33 4.14 -10.14
C LEU A 37 -14.25 4.22 -9.06
N LEU A 38 -13.45 3.16 -8.92
CA LEU A 38 -12.34 3.12 -7.98
C LEU A 38 -11.09 3.67 -8.68
N VAL A 39 -10.51 4.72 -8.12
CA VAL A 39 -9.34 5.42 -8.69
C VAL A 39 -8.23 5.49 -7.64
N GLY A 40 -7.00 5.14 -8.02
CA GLY A 40 -5.86 5.26 -7.13
C GLY A 40 -4.60 4.58 -7.66
N GLY A 41 -3.51 4.70 -6.91
CA GLY A 41 -2.20 4.13 -7.25
C GLY A 41 -1.70 3.04 -6.29
N THR A 42 -2.50 2.65 -5.30
CA THR A 42 -2.14 1.63 -4.31
C THR A 42 -2.45 0.24 -4.85
N MET A 43 -1.63 -0.22 -5.80
CA MET A 43 -1.88 -1.47 -6.56
C MET A 43 -2.10 -2.69 -5.66
N MET A 44 -1.46 -2.75 -4.48
CA MET A 44 -1.69 -3.81 -3.51
C MET A 44 -3.15 -3.85 -3.03
N TYR A 45 -3.76 -2.70 -2.72
CA TYR A 45 -5.15 -2.63 -2.30
C TYR A 45 -6.10 -3.05 -3.42
N PHE A 46 -5.85 -2.59 -4.65
CA PHE A 46 -6.61 -3.07 -5.82
C PHE A 46 -6.46 -4.57 -6.03
N ASN A 47 -5.26 -5.12 -5.84
CA ASN A 47 -5.01 -6.54 -6.08
C ASN A 47 -5.77 -7.39 -5.07
N VAL A 48 -5.67 -7.01 -3.79
CA VAL A 48 -6.37 -7.67 -2.71
C VAL A 48 -7.89 -7.49 -2.82
N PHE A 49 -8.37 -6.32 -3.23
CA PHE A 49 -9.78 -6.10 -3.49
C PHE A 49 -10.32 -7.00 -4.61
N LYS A 50 -9.57 -7.06 -5.73
CA LYS A 50 -9.91 -7.83 -6.93
C LYS A 50 -9.88 -9.34 -6.68
N GLU A 51 -8.78 -9.87 -6.14
CA GLU A 51 -8.56 -11.32 -5.92
C GLU A 51 -9.20 -11.83 -4.62
N GLY A 52 -9.58 -10.93 -3.71
CA GLY A 52 -9.93 -11.28 -2.34
C GLY A 52 -8.71 -11.37 -1.42
N LEU A 53 -8.97 -11.41 -0.11
CA LEU A 53 -7.95 -11.59 0.92
C LEU A 53 -8.19 -12.88 1.70
N ALA A 54 -7.14 -13.67 1.89
CA ALA A 54 -7.16 -14.77 2.84
C ALA A 54 -7.50 -14.23 4.25
N LYS A 55 -8.45 -14.88 4.94
CA LYS A 55 -8.75 -14.55 6.33
C LYS A 55 -7.54 -14.90 7.19
N LEU A 56 -6.77 -13.88 7.55
CA LEU A 56 -5.63 -13.98 8.46
C LEU A 56 -6.01 -13.39 9.81
N PRO A 57 -5.42 -13.88 10.92
CA PRO A 57 -5.63 -13.28 12.23
C PRO A 57 -5.22 -11.81 12.23
N SER A 58 -5.92 -10.99 13.02
CA SER A 58 -5.54 -9.60 13.26
C SER A 58 -4.11 -9.52 13.85
N ALA A 59 -3.48 -8.37 13.67
CA ALA A 59 -2.17 -8.13 14.24
C ALA A 59 -2.22 -8.13 15.77
N ASP A 60 -1.25 -8.79 16.41
CA ASP A 60 -1.05 -8.69 17.86
C ASP A 60 0.16 -7.78 18.11
N PRO A 61 -0.04 -6.58 18.71
CA PRO A 61 1.04 -5.64 18.97
C PRO A 61 2.20 -6.22 19.79
N SER A 62 1.90 -7.08 20.77
CA SER A 62 2.89 -7.66 21.66
C SER A 62 3.79 -8.67 20.94
N ILE A 63 3.19 -9.51 20.09
CA ILE A 63 3.93 -10.46 19.24
C ILE A 63 4.79 -9.70 18.23
N ARG A 64 4.26 -8.65 17.61
CA ARG A 64 5.03 -7.83 16.66
C ARG A 64 6.23 -7.19 17.29
N GLU A 65 6.06 -6.61 18.47
CA GLU A 65 7.14 -5.96 19.20
C GLU A 65 8.23 -6.98 19.56
N ASN A 66 7.85 -8.16 20.04
CA ASN A 66 8.79 -9.24 20.33
C ASN A 66 9.59 -9.66 19.08
N ILE A 67 8.90 -9.91 17.96
CA ILE A 67 9.57 -10.31 16.70
C ILE A 67 10.50 -9.20 16.19
N GLU A 68 10.10 -7.93 16.30
CA GLU A 68 10.93 -6.80 15.90
C GLU A 68 12.19 -6.69 16.77
N GLN A 69 12.05 -6.85 18.10
CA GLN A 69 13.19 -6.87 19.02
C GLN A 69 14.17 -8.00 18.68
N ARG A 70 13.66 -9.21 18.43
CA ARG A 70 14.47 -10.34 17.96
C ARG A 70 15.14 -10.03 16.62
N GLY A 71 14.43 -9.40 15.69
CA GLY A 71 14.97 -8.96 14.40
C GLY A 71 16.14 -7.99 14.52
N GLN A 72 16.16 -7.18 15.57
CA GLN A 72 17.24 -6.25 15.87
C GLN A 72 18.42 -6.93 16.60
N GLN A 73 18.15 -7.88 17.49
CA GLN A 73 19.15 -8.55 18.31
C GLN A 73 19.83 -9.73 17.61
N GLU A 74 19.03 -10.63 17.04
CA GLU A 74 19.48 -11.87 16.38
C GLU A 74 19.75 -11.64 14.88
N GLY A 75 19.05 -10.66 14.30
CA GLY A 75 19.14 -10.33 12.87
C GLY A 75 18.07 -11.01 12.02
N TRP A 76 17.54 -10.29 11.05
CA TRP A 76 16.45 -10.75 10.17
C TRP A 76 16.76 -12.00 9.33
N SER A 77 18.03 -12.26 9.03
CA SER A 77 18.44 -13.49 8.35
C SER A 77 18.29 -14.74 9.23
N GLU A 78 18.33 -14.59 10.56
CA GLU A 78 18.03 -15.68 11.50
C GLU A 78 16.52 -15.94 11.54
N LEU A 79 15.71 -14.90 11.66
CA LEU A 79 14.25 -15.04 11.61
C LEU A 79 13.74 -15.59 10.28
N HIS A 80 14.42 -15.29 9.17
CA HIS A 80 14.12 -15.95 7.89
C HIS A 80 14.40 -17.46 7.95
N ARG A 81 15.50 -17.89 8.60
CA ARG A 81 15.78 -19.32 8.80
C ARG A 81 14.74 -19.99 9.70
N GLU A 82 14.30 -19.31 10.77
CA GLU A 82 13.18 -19.77 11.59
C GLU A 82 11.90 -19.92 10.75
N LEU A 83 11.59 -18.93 9.91
CA LEU A 83 10.46 -18.99 8.99
C LEU A 83 10.55 -20.19 8.05
N VAL A 84 11.72 -20.48 7.48
CA VAL A 84 11.91 -21.64 6.60
C VAL A 84 11.66 -22.96 7.33
N GLN A 85 11.95 -23.04 8.63
CA GLN A 85 11.69 -24.25 9.42
C GLN A 85 10.20 -24.48 9.68
N VAL A 86 9.45 -23.42 9.98
CA VAL A 86 8.02 -23.51 10.33
C VAL A 86 7.10 -23.43 9.11
N ASP A 87 7.53 -22.75 8.05
CA ASP A 87 6.81 -22.57 6.79
C ASP A 87 7.77 -22.56 5.58
N PRO A 88 8.20 -23.75 5.09
CA PRO A 88 9.14 -23.85 3.98
C PRO A 88 8.64 -23.18 2.68
N VAL A 89 7.33 -23.16 2.46
CA VAL A 89 6.71 -22.57 1.26
C VAL A 89 6.80 -21.06 1.30
N ALA A 90 6.45 -20.44 2.44
CA ALA A 90 6.61 -19.01 2.62
C ALA A 90 8.10 -18.63 2.64
N GLY A 91 8.96 -19.41 3.29
CA GLY A 91 10.40 -19.20 3.33
C GLY A 91 11.09 -19.20 1.96
N ALA A 92 10.61 -20.00 1.02
CA ALA A 92 11.09 -20.01 -0.37
C ALA A 92 10.63 -18.78 -1.18
N THR A 93 9.49 -18.19 -0.81
CA THR A 93 8.86 -17.09 -1.56
C THR A 93 9.22 -15.71 -0.99
N ILE A 94 9.43 -15.63 0.32
CA ILE A 94 9.77 -14.41 1.04
C ILE A 94 11.28 -14.25 1.06
N GLU A 95 11.78 -13.19 0.44
CA GLU A 95 13.21 -12.89 0.45
C GLU A 95 13.71 -12.58 1.87
N PRO A 96 14.94 -12.99 2.25
CA PRO A 96 15.52 -12.73 3.58
C PRO A 96 15.59 -11.25 3.97
N GLY A 97 15.65 -10.35 2.98
CA GLY A 97 15.66 -8.91 3.20
C GLY A 97 14.28 -8.31 3.51
N ASN A 98 13.19 -9.07 3.33
CA ASN A 98 11.83 -8.57 3.46
C ASN A 98 11.29 -8.71 4.88
N ARG A 99 11.84 -7.88 5.78
CA ARG A 99 11.55 -7.86 7.23
C ARG A 99 10.05 -7.89 7.54
N GLN A 100 9.26 -7.07 6.84
CA GLN A 100 7.81 -6.98 7.06
C GLN A 100 7.08 -8.29 6.73
N ARG A 101 7.46 -8.96 5.64
CA ARG A 101 6.85 -10.25 5.27
C ARG A 101 7.30 -11.36 6.20
N ILE A 102 8.57 -11.36 6.61
CA ILE A 102 9.09 -12.32 7.60
C ILE A 102 8.33 -12.16 8.93
N GLN A 103 8.27 -10.93 9.45
CA GLN A 103 7.55 -10.62 10.68
C GLN A 103 6.09 -11.06 10.59
N ARG A 104 5.38 -10.75 9.50
CA ARG A 104 3.97 -11.13 9.34
C ARG A 104 3.77 -12.65 9.28
N ALA A 105 4.65 -13.38 8.59
CA ALA A 105 4.55 -14.82 8.50
C ALA A 105 4.76 -15.50 9.86
N LEU A 106 5.78 -15.06 10.62
CA LEU A 106 6.05 -15.55 11.97
C LEU A 106 4.96 -15.12 12.96
N GLU A 107 4.44 -13.89 12.86
CA GLU A 107 3.32 -13.40 13.68
C GLU A 107 2.10 -14.30 13.52
N VAL A 108 1.72 -14.63 12.27
CA VAL A 108 0.58 -15.52 11.98
C VAL A 108 0.82 -16.90 12.59
N TYR A 109 2.01 -17.46 12.40
CA TYR A 109 2.36 -18.76 12.95
C TYR A 109 2.34 -18.79 14.48
N GLN A 110 2.92 -17.78 15.15
CA GLN A 110 2.92 -17.69 16.62
C GLN A 110 1.51 -17.49 17.19
N THR A 111 0.64 -16.77 16.47
CA THR A 111 -0.74 -16.52 16.91
C THR A 111 -1.64 -17.75 16.75
N THR A 112 -1.45 -18.51 15.68
CA THR A 112 -2.42 -19.55 15.27
C THR A 112 -1.89 -20.98 15.33
N GLY A 113 -0.58 -21.15 15.36
CA GLY A 113 0.10 -22.43 15.13
C GLY A 113 0.07 -22.90 13.67
N ILE A 114 -0.54 -22.13 12.75
CA ILE A 114 -0.73 -22.50 11.35
C ILE A 114 0.23 -21.69 10.46
N PRO A 115 1.00 -22.33 9.56
CA PRO A 115 1.84 -21.64 8.59
C PRO A 115 1.03 -20.68 7.69
N ILE A 116 1.57 -19.49 7.41
CA ILE A 116 0.87 -18.49 6.59
C ILE A 116 0.60 -18.99 5.17
N SER A 117 1.48 -19.83 4.62
CA SER A 117 1.31 -20.44 3.29
C SER A 117 0.15 -21.43 3.22
N GLU A 118 -0.23 -22.04 4.34
CA GLU A 118 -1.41 -22.89 4.43
C GLU A 118 -2.68 -22.02 4.40
N LEU A 119 -2.70 -20.90 5.12
CA LEU A 119 -3.81 -19.96 5.08
C LEU A 119 -3.99 -19.32 3.69
N TRP A 120 -2.89 -19.11 2.94
CA TRP A 120 -3.00 -18.69 1.54
C TRP A 120 -3.65 -19.76 0.65
N ARG A 121 -3.27 -21.04 0.82
CA ARG A 121 -3.82 -22.15 0.01
C ARG A 121 -5.28 -22.47 0.35
N ASN A 122 -5.62 -22.40 1.62
CA ASN A 122 -6.98 -22.69 2.12
C ASN A 122 -7.89 -21.47 2.07
N SER A 123 -7.43 -20.35 1.50
CA SER A 123 -8.26 -19.18 1.34
C SER A 123 -9.28 -19.37 0.21
N ASN A 124 -10.53 -19.63 0.59
CA ASN A 124 -11.70 -19.35 -0.26
C ASN A 124 -11.95 -17.83 -0.26
N ALA A 125 -10.92 -17.04 -0.56
CA ALA A 125 -11.06 -15.60 -0.64
C ALA A 125 -11.93 -15.29 -1.86
N GLU A 126 -13.12 -14.77 -1.61
CA GLU A 126 -14.04 -14.40 -2.67
C GLU A 126 -13.48 -13.16 -3.39
N SER A 127 -13.35 -13.26 -4.70
CA SER A 127 -12.96 -12.16 -5.58
C SER A 127 -13.99 -11.04 -5.53
N ALA A 128 -13.62 -9.84 -5.99
CA ALA A 128 -14.57 -8.74 -6.10
C ALA A 128 -15.80 -9.13 -6.94
N SER A 129 -15.60 -9.87 -8.04
CA SER A 129 -16.71 -10.31 -8.90
C SER A 129 -17.68 -11.26 -8.20
N GLU A 130 -17.18 -12.15 -7.33
CA GLU A 130 -18.03 -13.07 -6.56
C GLU A 130 -18.76 -12.33 -5.44
N ARG A 131 -18.04 -11.55 -4.62
CA ARG A 131 -18.62 -10.84 -3.47
C ARG A 131 -19.64 -9.80 -3.86
N LEU A 132 -19.40 -9.10 -4.97
CA LEU A 132 -20.21 -7.98 -5.42
C LEU A 132 -21.18 -8.38 -6.54
N ASN A 133 -21.09 -9.61 -7.05
CA ASN A 133 -21.86 -10.10 -8.20
C ASN A 133 -21.81 -9.13 -9.38
N CYS A 134 -20.61 -8.66 -9.73
CA CYS A 134 -20.41 -7.65 -10.76
C CYS A 134 -19.20 -7.94 -11.66
N ASN A 135 -19.21 -7.33 -12.84
CA ASN A 135 -18.08 -7.38 -13.76
C ASN A 135 -17.13 -6.22 -13.47
N LEU A 136 -15.87 -6.53 -13.17
CA LEU A 136 -14.83 -5.52 -13.03
C LEU A 136 -14.29 -5.16 -14.42
N VAL A 137 -14.21 -3.86 -14.69
CA VAL A 137 -13.54 -3.32 -15.88
C VAL A 137 -12.34 -2.51 -15.40
N GLU A 138 -11.15 -2.93 -15.80
CA GLU A 138 -9.89 -2.42 -15.28
C GLU A 138 -9.16 -1.60 -16.33
N PHE A 139 -8.73 -0.39 -15.94
CA PHE A 139 -7.99 0.54 -16.78
C PHE A 139 -6.64 0.86 -16.15
N ALA A 140 -5.63 1.06 -16.99
CA ALA A 140 -4.30 1.50 -16.60
C ALA A 140 -3.93 2.77 -17.37
N VAL A 141 -3.79 3.88 -16.65
CA VAL A 141 -3.25 5.13 -17.19
C VAL A 141 -1.74 5.11 -16.96
N THR A 142 -0.97 5.09 -18.04
CA THR A 142 0.50 5.12 -17.98
C THR A 142 1.05 6.14 -18.95
N VAL A 143 2.17 6.75 -18.57
CA VAL A 143 2.93 7.67 -19.41
C VAL A 143 4.37 7.20 -19.47
N SER A 144 5.13 7.70 -20.45
CA SER A 144 6.55 7.39 -20.57
C SER A 144 7.32 7.91 -19.35
N ARG A 145 8.51 7.35 -19.09
CA ARG A 145 9.35 7.81 -17.98
C ARG A 145 9.80 9.25 -18.19
N GLU A 146 10.08 9.58 -19.45
CA GLU A 146 10.53 10.89 -19.92
C GLU A 146 9.48 11.97 -19.63
N GLU A 147 8.19 11.60 -19.68
CA GLU A 147 7.10 12.49 -19.30
C GLU A 147 6.79 12.47 -17.80
N LEU A 148 6.90 11.30 -17.15
CA LEU A 148 6.56 11.14 -15.74
C LEU A 148 7.50 11.87 -14.80
N HIS A 149 8.81 11.84 -15.06
CA HIS A 149 9.81 12.43 -14.17
C HIS A 149 9.65 13.96 -14.01
N PRO A 150 9.54 14.75 -15.10
CA PRO A 150 9.28 16.19 -14.99
C PRO A 150 7.98 16.52 -14.25
N ARG A 151 6.91 15.73 -14.45
CA ARG A 151 5.64 15.90 -13.74
C ARG A 151 5.79 15.67 -12.22
N ILE A 152 6.55 14.64 -11.82
CA ILE A 152 6.84 14.38 -10.40
C ILE A 152 7.63 15.54 -9.79
N GLU A 153 8.62 16.08 -10.51
CA GLU A 153 9.44 17.21 -10.06
C GLU A 153 8.61 18.47 -9.87
N SER A 154 7.84 18.87 -10.89
CA SER A 154 6.96 20.04 -10.82
C SER A 154 5.98 19.91 -9.66
N ARG A 155 5.33 18.74 -9.52
CA ARG A 155 4.38 18.50 -8.42
C ARG A 155 5.04 18.62 -7.04
N LEU A 156 6.28 18.13 -6.88
CA LEU A 156 7.01 18.26 -5.63
C LEU A 156 7.32 19.73 -5.33
N ASP A 157 7.78 20.48 -6.34
CA ASP A 157 8.08 21.91 -6.17
C ASP A 157 6.83 22.70 -5.78
N ASP A 158 5.68 22.36 -6.36
CA ASP A 158 4.39 22.98 -6.02
C ASP A 158 3.95 22.62 -4.60
N MET A 159 4.10 21.36 -4.17
CA MET A 159 3.80 20.94 -2.79
C MET A 159 4.69 21.69 -1.78
N LEU A 160 6.00 21.78 -2.03
CA LEU A 160 6.92 22.50 -1.13
C LEU A 160 6.56 23.98 -1.03
N LYS A 161 6.25 24.65 -2.15
CA LYS A 161 5.79 26.05 -2.15
C LYS A 161 4.45 26.23 -1.43
N ALA A 162 3.58 25.23 -1.42
CA ALA A 162 2.29 25.24 -0.76
C ALA A 162 2.35 24.96 0.75
N GLY A 163 3.55 24.80 1.32
CA GLY A 163 3.73 24.62 2.77
C GLY A 163 3.74 23.16 3.22
N PHE A 164 4.25 22.24 2.39
CA PHE A 164 4.25 20.81 2.73
C PHE A 164 5.13 20.47 3.94
N VAL A 165 6.17 21.27 4.24
CA VAL A 165 6.99 21.03 5.44
C VAL A 165 6.20 21.39 6.69
N GLU A 166 5.55 22.55 6.66
CA GLU A 166 4.72 23.12 7.72
C GLU A 166 3.51 22.22 8.00
N GLU A 167 2.92 21.62 6.95
CA GLU A 167 1.85 20.63 7.12
C GLU A 167 2.31 19.43 7.97
N VAL A 168 3.50 18.90 7.69
CA VAL A 168 4.04 17.74 8.41
C VAL A 168 4.39 18.10 9.86
N GLU A 169 4.97 19.28 10.09
CA GLU A 169 5.23 19.79 11.44
C GLU A 169 3.93 19.90 12.25
N ALA A 170 2.93 20.59 11.70
CA ALA A 170 1.63 20.78 12.35
C ALA A 170 0.91 19.46 12.62
N LEU A 171 1.01 18.49 11.70
CA LEU A 171 0.41 17.17 11.85
C LEU A 171 1.09 16.36 12.98
N ARG A 172 2.42 16.43 13.09
CA ARG A 172 3.15 15.78 14.19
C ARG A 172 2.79 16.38 15.54
N GLU A 173 2.76 17.71 15.62
CA GLU A 173 2.41 18.42 16.85
C GLU A 173 0.97 18.13 17.29
N ARG A 174 0.02 18.28 16.37
CA ARG A 174 -1.41 18.09 16.65
C ARG A 174 -1.75 16.69 17.14
N TRP A 175 -1.15 15.67 16.53
CA TRP A 175 -1.49 14.27 16.82
C TRP A 175 -0.50 13.58 17.75
N GLY A 176 0.58 14.26 18.16
CA GLY A 176 1.63 13.69 19.00
C GLY A 176 2.30 12.46 18.37
N ILE A 177 2.43 12.43 17.04
CA ILE A 177 2.97 11.27 16.32
C ILE A 177 4.45 11.43 15.97
N ASP A 178 5.17 10.31 16.01
CA ASP A 178 6.56 10.22 15.60
C ASP A 178 6.70 9.74 14.14
N ILE A 179 7.95 9.62 13.69
CA ILE A 179 8.31 9.13 12.35
C ILE A 179 7.87 7.68 12.08
N ASN A 180 7.59 6.89 13.12
CA ASN A 180 7.26 5.47 13.00
C ASN A 180 5.76 5.22 12.80
N ALA A 181 4.93 6.23 13.07
CA ALA A 181 3.49 6.21 12.85
C ALA A 181 3.12 5.75 11.42
N PRO A 182 1.99 5.05 11.23
CA PRO A 182 1.60 4.52 9.92
C PRO A 182 1.56 5.57 8.81
N SER A 183 0.95 6.72 9.07
CA SER A 183 0.84 7.86 8.15
C SER A 183 2.21 8.44 7.76
N MET A 184 3.13 8.55 8.72
CA MET A 184 4.48 9.11 8.52
C MET A 184 5.39 8.25 7.63
N ARG A 185 4.95 7.04 7.25
CA ARG A 185 5.67 6.20 6.27
C ARG A 185 5.39 6.60 4.82
N ALA A 186 4.42 7.48 4.57
CA ALA A 186 4.13 7.99 3.25
C ALA A 186 5.33 8.74 2.65
N VAL A 187 5.46 8.69 1.31
CA VAL A 187 6.49 9.44 0.59
C VAL A 187 6.25 10.94 0.78
N GLY A 188 7.32 11.71 1.03
CA GLY A 188 7.23 13.10 1.46
C GLY A 188 7.27 13.18 2.98
N TYR A 189 6.20 12.74 3.65
CA TYR A 189 6.08 12.75 5.12
C TYR A 189 7.27 12.08 5.81
N ARG A 190 7.69 10.90 5.35
CA ARG A 190 8.85 10.20 5.95
C ARG A 190 10.12 11.03 5.83
N GLN A 191 10.38 11.60 4.67
CA GLN A 191 11.60 12.37 4.41
C GLN A 191 11.61 13.68 5.20
N ILE A 192 10.45 14.35 5.29
CA ILE A 192 10.29 15.57 6.08
C ILE A 192 10.46 15.25 7.57
N GLY A 193 9.81 14.19 8.08
CA GLY A 193 10.00 13.75 9.47
C GLY A 193 11.46 13.44 9.81
N GLN A 194 12.21 12.81 8.88
CA GLN A 194 13.66 12.59 9.05
C GLN A 194 14.44 13.90 9.08
N PHE A 195 14.11 14.83 8.18
CA PHE A 195 14.74 16.13 8.12
C PHE A 195 14.52 16.93 9.41
N LEU A 196 13.28 17.00 9.90
CA LEU A 196 12.92 17.69 11.15
C LEU A 196 13.69 17.14 12.36
N ASN A 197 13.75 15.81 12.51
CA ASN A 197 14.51 15.19 13.60
C ASN A 197 16.04 15.45 13.48
N ALA A 198 16.57 15.52 12.25
CA ALA A 198 17.99 15.79 12.02
C ALA A 198 18.35 17.27 12.23
N SER A 199 17.47 18.21 11.85
CA SER A 199 17.66 19.64 12.07
C SER A 199 17.71 20.01 13.54
N GLU A 200 17.00 19.27 14.40
CA GLU A 200 17.07 19.42 15.87
C GLU A 200 18.43 19.00 16.45
N THR A 201 19.17 18.11 15.78
CA THR A 201 20.36 17.44 16.35
C THR A 201 21.69 17.87 15.72
N SER A 202 21.76 18.21 14.44
CA SER A 202 23.06 18.39 13.75
C SER A 202 23.08 19.36 12.55
N GLY A 203 22.02 20.13 12.32
CA GLY A 203 21.83 20.84 11.04
C GLY A 203 21.37 19.85 9.97
N GLY A 204 20.17 20.07 9.42
CA GLY A 204 19.47 19.09 8.57
C GLY A 204 20.24 18.73 7.29
N PRO A 205 19.90 17.61 6.62
CA PRO A 205 20.55 17.23 5.37
C PRO A 205 20.40 18.31 4.29
N ASP A 206 21.48 18.56 3.54
CA ASP A 206 21.60 19.62 2.51
C ASP A 206 20.56 19.54 1.38
N ASP A 207 19.79 18.44 1.23
CA ASP A 207 18.81 18.31 0.14
C ASP A 207 17.58 17.44 0.47
N LEU A 208 16.67 17.97 1.30
CA LEU A 208 15.33 17.40 1.56
C LEU A 208 14.57 17.12 0.26
N ARG A 209 14.62 18.07 -0.68
CA ARG A 209 13.92 17.98 -1.98
C ARG A 209 14.38 16.76 -2.76
N HIS A 210 15.69 16.54 -2.89
CA HIS A 210 16.24 15.37 -3.57
C HIS A 210 15.80 14.06 -2.93
N SER A 211 15.79 13.98 -1.61
CA SER A 211 15.32 12.79 -0.88
C SER A 211 13.86 12.46 -1.21
N ILE A 212 12.96 13.45 -1.17
CA ILE A 212 11.55 13.27 -1.52
C ILE A 212 11.41 12.88 -3.00
N LEU A 213 12.17 13.50 -3.89
CA LEU A 213 12.14 13.23 -5.32
C LEU A 213 12.55 11.80 -5.64
N VAL A 214 13.65 11.32 -5.06
CA VAL A 214 14.12 9.93 -5.22
C VAL A 214 13.07 8.95 -4.70
N ALA A 215 12.49 9.21 -3.52
CA ALA A 215 11.43 8.37 -2.96
C ALA A 215 10.17 8.33 -3.86
N SER A 216 9.77 9.48 -4.41
CA SER A 216 8.62 9.61 -5.33
C SER A 216 8.84 8.83 -6.62
N ARG A 217 10.03 8.95 -7.23
CA ARG A 217 10.38 8.18 -8.44
C ARG A 217 10.45 6.67 -8.17
N ARG A 218 10.92 6.26 -6.99
CA ARG A 218 10.92 4.84 -6.56
C ARG A 218 9.50 4.31 -6.40
N LEU A 219 8.59 5.09 -5.82
CA LEU A 219 7.17 4.73 -5.72
C LEU A 219 6.54 4.57 -7.11
N ALA A 220 6.73 5.55 -8.00
CA ALA A 220 6.24 5.49 -9.37
C ALA A 220 6.77 4.26 -10.12
N LYS A 221 8.08 3.96 -10.03
CA LYS A 221 8.68 2.75 -10.60
C LYS A 221 8.05 1.46 -10.07
N LYS A 222 7.75 1.40 -8.76
CA LYS A 222 7.06 0.24 -8.16
C LYS A 222 5.65 0.10 -8.74
N GLN A 223 4.89 1.18 -8.85
CA GLN A 223 3.55 1.18 -9.45
C GLN A 223 3.57 0.72 -10.91
N SER A 224 4.50 1.24 -11.73
CA SER A 224 4.67 0.78 -13.11
C SER A 224 5.08 -0.70 -13.18
N THR A 225 5.85 -1.19 -12.21
CA THR A 225 6.24 -2.61 -12.15
C THR A 225 5.05 -3.51 -11.84
N TRP A 226 4.19 -3.10 -10.90
CA TRP A 226 2.90 -3.76 -10.66
C TRP A 226 2.05 -3.80 -11.92
N LEU A 227 1.88 -2.66 -12.61
CA LEU A 227 1.07 -2.58 -13.83
C LEU A 227 1.56 -3.48 -14.97
N ARG A 228 2.89 -3.62 -15.15
CA ARG A 228 3.44 -4.54 -16.17
C ARG A 228 3.06 -6.00 -15.94
N GLY A 229 3.04 -6.42 -14.68
CA GLY A 229 2.63 -7.77 -14.27
C GLY A 229 1.12 -7.93 -14.08
N TRP A 230 0.35 -6.83 -14.15
CA TRP A 230 -1.06 -6.84 -13.81
C TRP A 230 -1.89 -7.62 -14.81
N ARG A 231 -2.77 -8.48 -14.31
CA ARG A 231 -3.75 -9.22 -15.10
C ARG A 231 -5.12 -9.05 -14.47
N CYS A 232 -6.12 -8.82 -15.31
CA CYS A 232 -7.53 -8.81 -14.90
C CYS A 232 -7.95 -10.22 -14.46
N LEU A 233 -9.11 -10.35 -13.81
CA LEU A 233 -9.62 -11.65 -13.37
C LEU A 233 -9.76 -12.69 -14.50
N ASP A 234 -10.00 -12.22 -15.73
CA ASP A 234 -10.06 -13.07 -16.93
C ASP A 234 -8.70 -13.33 -17.60
N GLY A 235 -7.60 -12.92 -16.97
CA GLY A 235 -6.23 -13.09 -17.45
C GLY A 235 -5.77 -12.08 -18.49
N ARG A 236 -6.60 -11.12 -18.94
CA ARG A 236 -6.20 -10.08 -19.90
C ARG A 236 -5.39 -8.97 -19.24
N ALA A 237 -4.65 -8.21 -20.04
CA ALA A 237 -4.06 -6.95 -19.59
C ALA A 237 -5.15 -5.89 -19.36
N PRO A 238 -4.96 -4.96 -18.41
CA PRO A 238 -5.89 -3.85 -18.22
C PRO A 238 -5.93 -2.99 -19.49
N LEU A 239 -7.05 -2.31 -19.72
CA LEU A 239 -7.20 -1.44 -20.87
C LEU A 239 -6.26 -0.23 -20.73
N SER A 240 -5.46 0.03 -21.77
CA SER A 240 -4.67 1.27 -21.85
C SER A 240 -5.63 2.44 -21.96
N ALA A 241 -5.41 3.45 -21.13
CA ALA A 241 -6.34 4.54 -20.95
C ALA A 241 -5.68 5.89 -21.29
N ASP A 242 -5.92 6.36 -22.50
CA ASP A 242 -6.22 7.79 -22.63
C ASP A 242 -7.70 8.02 -22.25
N LEU A 243 -8.05 9.28 -21.94
CA LEU A 243 -9.38 9.63 -21.43
C LEU A 243 -10.48 9.28 -22.44
N GLU A 244 -10.22 9.44 -23.74
CA GLU A 244 -11.18 9.10 -24.80
C GLU A 244 -11.47 7.60 -24.85
N SER A 245 -10.44 6.75 -24.78
CA SER A 245 -10.59 5.29 -24.76
C SER A 245 -11.36 4.81 -23.53
N MET A 246 -11.11 5.43 -22.36
CA MET A 246 -11.89 5.15 -21.15
C MET A 246 -13.37 5.51 -21.33
N LEU A 247 -13.65 6.72 -21.82
CA LEU A 247 -15.02 7.20 -21.99
C LEU A 247 -15.79 6.36 -23.01
N GLN A 248 -15.21 6.07 -24.18
CA GLN A 248 -15.83 5.20 -25.18
C GLN A 248 -16.19 3.84 -24.58
N LYS A 249 -15.27 3.24 -23.80
CA LYS A 249 -15.54 1.95 -23.21
C LYS A 249 -16.63 2.03 -22.15
N LEU A 250 -16.60 3.01 -21.26
CA LEU A 250 -17.63 3.21 -20.23
C LEU A 250 -19.01 3.43 -20.84
N THR A 251 -19.12 4.15 -21.95
CA THR A 251 -20.40 4.34 -22.67
C THR A 251 -20.90 3.11 -23.41
N SER A 252 -20.03 2.12 -23.64
CA SER A 252 -20.38 0.84 -24.29
C SER A 252 -20.74 -0.27 -23.31
N LEU A 253 -20.59 -0.03 -22.00
CA LEU A 253 -20.97 -1.00 -20.98
C LEU A 253 -22.51 -0.98 -20.83
N PRO A 254 -23.14 -2.16 -20.77
CA PRO A 254 -24.59 -2.29 -20.66
C PRO A 254 -25.14 -1.77 -19.32
#